data_AF-A0A6B3HVB7-F1
#
_entry.id   AF-A0A6B3HVB7-F1
#
_cell.length_a   1.000
_cell.length_b   1.000
_cell.length_c   1.000
_cell.angle_alpha   90.00
_cell.angle_beta   90.00
_cell.angle_gamma   90.00
#
_symmetry.space_group_name_H-M   'P 1'
#
loop_
_entity.id
_entity.type
_entity.pdbx_description
1 polymer ?
#
loop_
_entity_poly.entity_id
_entity_poly.type
_entity_poly.pdbx_seq_one_letter_code
_entity_poly.pdbx_strand_id
1 'polypeptide(L)'
;AVLGSYGSTNPPAAAVTAVSKLTAWKLGLFGANPKGKVTLVSGGSNKYKKGVKVKMNVISGHRDGFATECPGARLYKKLGTARTSSAKLQGR
;
A
#
# COMPACT_ATOMS: atom_id res chain seq x y z
N ALA A 1 -1.40 9.86 2.74
CA ALA A 1 -2.68 9.22 3.12
C ALA A 1 -3.75 9.56 2.07
N VAL A 2 -4.88 8.84 2.06
CA VAL A 2 -6.08 9.28 1.32
C VAL A 2 -7.05 9.87 2.34
N LEU A 3 -7.45 11.13 2.17
CA LEU A 3 -8.30 11.83 3.13
C LEU A 3 -9.74 11.32 3.05
N GLY A 4 -10.29 10.87 4.18
CA GLY A 4 -11.63 10.30 4.30
C GLY A 4 -11.66 9.05 5.19
N SER A 5 -12.85 8.53 5.46
CA SER A 5 -13.05 7.26 6.17
C SER A 5 -13.64 6.20 5.23
N TYR A 6 -12.89 5.11 5.02
CA TYR A 6 -13.22 4.08 4.04
C TYR A 6 -13.44 2.70 4.68
N GLY A 7 -13.95 2.69 5.92
CA GLY A 7 -14.45 1.48 6.57
C GLY A 7 -15.65 0.91 5.82
N SER A 8 -16.69 1.73 5.65
CA SER A 8 -17.97 1.38 5.05
C SER A 8 -18.32 2.16 3.77
N THR A 9 -17.53 3.16 3.39
CA THR A 9 -17.69 3.93 2.14
C THR A 9 -16.58 3.61 1.14
N ASN A 10 -16.91 3.48 -0.14
CA ASN A 10 -15.90 3.25 -1.17
C ASN A 10 -15.07 4.52 -1.40
N PRO A 11 -13.73 4.42 -1.56
CA PRO A 11 -12.95 5.57 -2.00
C PRO A 11 -13.35 5.98 -3.42
N PRO A 12 -13.33 7.30 -3.75
CA PRO A 12 -13.52 7.75 -5.12
C PRO A 12 -12.51 7.07 -6.05
N ALA A 13 -12.94 6.72 -7.27
CA ALA A 13 -12.05 6.10 -8.26
C ALA A 13 -10.82 6.98 -8.55
N ALA A 14 -11.02 8.30 -8.60
CA ALA A 14 -9.94 9.28 -8.77
C ALA A 14 -8.86 9.17 -7.68
N ALA A 15 -9.24 8.89 -6.43
CA ALA A 15 -8.27 8.72 -5.33
C ALA A 15 -7.42 7.46 -5.52
N VAL A 16 -8.02 6.35 -5.91
CA VAL A 16 -7.28 5.09 -6.20
C VAL A 16 -6.35 5.27 -7.39
N THR A 17 -6.81 5.98 -8.43
CA THR A 17 -5.98 6.34 -9.60
C THR A 17 -4.80 7.22 -9.21
N ALA A 18 -5.02 8.23 -8.36
CA ALA A 18 -3.96 9.11 -7.87
C ALA A 18 -2.90 8.34 -7.08
N VAL A 19 -3.31 7.42 -6.19
CA VAL A 19 -2.40 6.52 -5.48
C VAL A 19 -1.59 5.69 -6.47
N SER A 20 -2.23 5.12 -7.50
CA SER A 20 -1.56 4.29 -8.51
C SER A 20 -0.48 5.07 -9.28
N LYS A 21 -0.79 6.31 -9.70
CA LYS A 21 0.17 7.19 -10.40
C LYS A 21 1.34 7.58 -9.51
N LEU A 22 1.04 7.98 -8.26
CA LEU A 22 2.05 8.38 -7.29
C LEU A 22 3.03 7.24 -7.00
N THR A 23 2.52 6.03 -6.75
CA THR A 23 3.37 4.87 -6.47
C THR A 23 4.12 4.42 -7.71
N ALA A 24 3.54 4.51 -8.92
CA ALA A 24 4.24 4.18 -10.16
C ALA A 24 5.47 5.05 -10.35
N TRP A 25 5.32 6.37 -10.20
CA TRP A 25 6.45 7.31 -10.26
C TRP A 25 7.49 7.00 -9.20
N LYS A 26 7.11 7.00 -7.91
CA LYS A 26 8.09 6.89 -6.82
C LYS A 26 8.84 5.56 -6.84
N LEU A 27 8.14 4.46 -7.07
CA LEU A 27 8.76 3.13 -7.14
C LEU A 27 9.60 2.96 -8.40
N GLY A 28 9.23 3.64 -9.49
CA GLY A 28 9.94 3.60 -10.76
C GLY A 28 11.36 4.12 -10.65
N LEU A 29 11.55 5.18 -9.83
CA LEU A 29 12.87 5.75 -9.53
C LEU A 29 13.86 4.75 -8.90
N PHE A 30 13.37 3.67 -8.30
CA PHE A 30 14.19 2.66 -7.62
C PHE A 30 14.02 1.25 -8.22
N GLY A 31 13.36 1.13 -9.38
CA GLY A 31 13.12 -0.15 -10.03
C GLY A 31 12.18 -1.11 -9.29
N ALA A 32 11.57 -0.70 -8.17
CA ALA A 32 10.75 -1.57 -7.33
C ALA A 32 9.45 -2.00 -8.03
N ASN A 33 9.14 -3.30 -8.02
CA ASN A 33 7.92 -3.84 -8.65
C ASN A 33 6.67 -3.56 -7.76
N PRO A 34 5.67 -2.79 -8.23
CA PRO A 34 4.48 -2.48 -7.45
C PRO A 34 3.64 -3.71 -7.06
N LYS A 35 3.67 -4.77 -7.88
CA LYS A 35 3.01 -6.06 -7.60
C LYS A 35 3.85 -6.97 -6.69
N GLY A 36 5.09 -6.59 -6.40
CA GLY A 36 6.05 -7.39 -5.65
C GLY A 36 5.81 -7.41 -4.15
N LYS A 37 6.64 -8.21 -3.47
CA LYS A 37 6.76 -8.26 -2.02
C LYS A 37 8.18 -7.89 -1.60
N VAL A 38 8.32 -7.32 -0.42
CA VAL A 38 9.59 -6.94 0.21
C VAL A 38 9.61 -7.45 1.64
N THR A 39 10.78 -7.84 2.14
CA THR A 39 10.98 -8.16 3.55
C THR A 39 11.58 -6.94 4.23
N LEU A 40 10.90 -6.40 5.25
CA LEU A 40 11.35 -5.26 6.04
C LEU A 40 11.70 -5.73 7.46
N VAL A 41 12.68 -5.09 8.08
CA VAL A 41 12.96 -5.27 9.51
C VAL A 41 12.16 -4.22 10.28
N SER A 42 11.31 -4.66 11.21
CA SER A 42 10.51 -3.76 12.03
C SER A 42 11.40 -2.88 12.91
N GLY A 43 11.18 -1.57 12.88
CA GLY A 43 11.74 -0.63 13.85
C GLY A 43 11.06 -0.70 15.23
N GLY A 44 9.97 -1.48 15.34
CA GLY A 44 9.06 -1.51 16.47
C GLY A 44 7.72 -0.87 16.10
N SER A 45 6.63 -1.60 16.32
CA SER A 45 5.26 -1.11 16.22
C SER A 45 4.38 -1.79 17.26
N ASN A 46 3.13 -1.34 17.40
CA ASN A 46 2.12 -2.03 18.21
C ASN A 46 1.69 -3.40 17.64
N LYS A 47 2.23 -3.82 16.49
CA LYS A 47 1.97 -5.13 15.85
C LYS A 47 3.21 -6.01 15.75
N TYR A 48 4.37 -5.42 15.46
CA TYR A 48 5.62 -6.15 15.30
C TYR A 48 6.72 -5.55 16.17
N LYS A 49 7.28 -6.38 17.05
CA LYS A 49 8.43 -6.00 17.88
C LYS A 49 9.62 -5.57 17.01
N LYS A 50 10.48 -4.71 17.55
CA LYS A 50 11.72 -4.27 16.89
C LYS A 50 12.58 -5.49 16.53
N GLY A 51 13.18 -5.47 15.34
CA GLY A 51 14.06 -6.54 14.82
C GLY A 51 13.35 -7.67 14.07
N VAL A 52 12.02 -7.77 14.13
CA VAL A 52 11.27 -8.81 13.41
C VAL A 52 11.31 -8.55 11.90
N LYS A 53 11.64 -9.57 11.11
CA LYS A 53 11.52 -9.55 9.65
C LYS A 53 10.07 -9.82 9.23
N VAL A 54 9.48 -8.90 8.47
CA VAL A 54 8.08 -8.98 8.03
C VAL A 54 8.03 -8.90 6.51
N LYS A 55 7.35 -9.86 5.88
CA LYS A 55 7.10 -9.85 4.44
C LYS A 55 5.84 -9.03 4.14
N MET A 56 5.99 -7.98 3.35
CA MET A 56 4.93 -7.02 3.01
C MET A 56 4.80 -6.86 1.49
N ASN A 57 3.66 -6.36 1.03
CA ASN A 57 3.56 -5.91 -0.37
C ASN A 57 4.36 -4.61 -0.53
N VAL A 58 4.93 -4.38 -1.71
CA VAL A 58 5.63 -3.10 -1.98
C VAL A 58 4.69 -1.90 -1.80
N ILE A 59 3.43 -2.04 -2.22
CA ILE A 59 2.34 -1.15 -1.81
C ILE A 59 1.51 -1.86 -0.74
N SER A 60 1.66 -1.45 0.51
CA SER A 60 0.95 -1.99 1.68
C SER A 60 -0.03 -1.00 2.29
N GLY A 61 -1.01 -1.51 3.03
CA GLY A 61 -1.88 -0.70 3.89
C GLY A 61 -1.25 -0.47 5.26
N HIS A 62 -1.72 0.54 5.99
CA HIS A 62 -1.18 0.84 7.32
C HIS A 62 -1.36 -0.34 8.30
N ARG A 63 -2.53 -1.00 8.25
CA ARG A 63 -2.84 -2.23 8.99
C ARG A 63 -1.87 -3.39 8.75
N ASP A 64 -1.09 -3.35 7.67
CA ASP A 64 -0.14 -4.42 7.39
C ASP A 64 1.02 -4.36 8.37
N GLY A 65 1.46 -3.17 8.80
CA GLY A 65 2.56 -2.94 9.74
C GLY A 65 2.16 -2.58 11.17
N PHE A 66 0.92 -2.17 11.40
CA PHE A 66 0.40 -1.69 12.68
C PHE A 66 -0.95 -2.32 13.03
N ALA A 67 -1.27 -2.44 14.32
CA ALA A 67 -2.57 -2.89 14.80
C ALA A 67 -3.55 -1.72 14.70
N THR A 68 -4.19 -1.60 13.54
CA THR A 68 -5.10 -0.51 13.19
C THR A 68 -6.08 -0.94 12.10
N GLU A 69 -7.22 -0.25 11.99
CA GLU A 69 -8.14 -0.41 10.88
C GLU A 69 -7.72 0.37 9.62
N CYS A 70 -6.84 1.37 9.73
CA CYS A 70 -6.39 2.17 8.60
C CYS A 70 -5.78 1.25 7.50
N PRO A 71 -6.15 1.38 6.21
CA PRO A 71 -6.83 2.50 5.56
C PRO A 71 -8.37 2.37 5.45
N GLY A 72 -9.00 1.54 6.28
CA GLY A 72 -10.40 1.16 6.14
C GLY A 72 -10.59 -0.03 5.18
N ALA A 73 -11.61 -0.85 5.42
CA ALA A 73 -11.79 -2.12 4.72
C ALA A 73 -11.98 -1.95 3.20
N ARG A 74 -12.70 -0.92 2.76
CA ARG A 74 -12.98 -0.70 1.33
C ARG A 74 -11.79 -0.14 0.57
N LEU A 75 -11.02 0.79 1.14
CA LEU A 75 -9.78 1.24 0.52
C LEU A 75 -8.70 0.16 0.55
N TYR A 76 -8.61 -0.63 1.63
CA TYR A 76 -7.68 -1.76 1.70
C TYR A 76 -7.92 -2.78 0.58
N LYS A 77 -9.20 -3.12 0.30
CA LYS A 77 -9.58 -3.98 -0.84
C LYS A 77 -9.14 -3.42 -2.20
N LYS A 78 -9.00 -2.10 -2.35
CA LYS A 78 -8.56 -1.45 -3.60
C LYS A 78 -7.04 -1.40 -3.78
N LEU A 79 -6.24 -1.78 -2.77
CA LEU A 79 -4.78 -1.80 -2.91
C LEU A 79 -4.30 -2.81 -3.97
N GLY A 80 -5.06 -3.88 -4.22
CA GLY A 80 -4.79 -4.80 -5.34
C GLY A 80 -4.86 -4.09 -6.69
N THR A 81 -5.93 -3.33 -6.92
CA THR A 81 -6.08 -2.48 -8.10
C THR A 81 -4.95 -1.46 -8.22
N ALA A 82 -4.60 -0.79 -7.12
CA ALA A 82 -3.52 0.18 -7.12
C ALA A 82 -2.16 -0.44 -7.51
N ARG A 83 -1.85 -1.65 -7.01
CA ARG A 83 -0.65 -2.41 -7.41
C ARG A 83 -0.63 -2.74 -8.89
N THR A 84 -1.74 -3.26 -9.43
CA THR A 84 -1.82 -3.61 -10.85
C THR A 84 -1.73 -2.39 -11.74
N SER A 85 -2.49 -1.33 -11.46
CA SER A 85 -2.45 -0.07 -12.22
C SER A 85 -1.09 0.60 -12.14
N SER A 86 -0.46 0.60 -10.96
CA SER A 86 0.89 1.15 -10.76
C SER A 86 1.94 0.38 -11.56
N ALA A 87 1.87 -0.94 -11.63
CA ALA A 87 2.79 -1.75 -12.43
C ALA A 87 2.60 -1.51 -13.94
N LYS A 88 1.34 -1.44 -14.40
CA LYS A 88 1.02 -1.11 -15.79
C LYS A 88 1.59 0.24 -16.21
N LEU A 89 1.50 1.25 -15.34
CA LEU A 89 2.09 2.59 -15.57
C LEU A 89 3.63 2.57 -15.64
N GLN A 90 4.29 1.56 -15.07
CA GLN A 90 5.73 1.33 -15.20
C GLN A 90 6.10 0.41 -16.39
N GLY A 91 5.13 -0.03 -17.20
CA GLY A 91 5.35 -0.96 -18.31
C GLY A 91 5.54 -2.42 -17.89
N ARG A 92 4.88 -2.88 -16.81
CA ARG A 92 5.04 -4.21 -16.19
C ARG A 92 3.73 -4.93 -15.84
#